data_AF-A0A6V7I4N3-F1
#
_entry.id   AF-A0A6V7I4N3-F1
#
_cell.length_a   1.000
_cell.length_b   1.000
_cell.length_c   1.000
_cell.angle_alpha   90.00
_cell.angle_beta   90.00
_cell.angle_gamma   90.00
#
_symmetry.space_group_name_H-M   'P 1'
#
loop_
_entity.id
_entity.type
_entity.pdbx_description
1 polymer ?
#
loop_
_entity_poly.entity_id
_entity_poly.type
_entity_poly.pdbx_seq_one_letter_code
_entity_poly.pdbx_strand_id
1 'polypeptide(L)' 'TVGTPLPGVHARITKPGGGKKPEILVEGSWAGTRVIGGVPKGPISGDLEVKGESVFREYWNKPEATQKEFTEDGWFKT' A
#
# COMPACT_ATOMS: atom_id res chain seq x y z
N THR A 1 -16.10 9.04 2.17
CA THR A 1 -15.14 8.69 1.11
C THR A 1 -13.85 9.41 1.40
N VAL A 2 -12.70 8.74 1.43
CA VAL A 2 -11.40 9.33 1.84
C VAL A 2 -10.73 10.20 0.75
N GLY A 3 -11.45 10.54 -0.32
CA GLY A 3 -10.95 11.37 -1.42
C GLY A 3 -10.14 10.59 -2.47
N THR A 4 -9.77 11.28 -3.55
CA THR A 4 -8.91 10.75 -4.61
C THR A 4 -7.45 11.03 -4.25
N PRO A 5 -6.52 10.06 -4.40
CA PRO A 5 -5.10 10.31 -4.20
C PRO A 5 -4.59 11.45 -5.08
N LEU A 6 -3.61 12.21 -4.57
CA LEU A 6 -2.92 13.21 -5.38
C LEU A 6 -2.26 12.55 -6.60
N PRO A 7 -2.12 13.28 -7.74
CA PRO A 7 -1.39 12.78 -8.89
C PRO A 7 0.00 12.28 -8.49
N GLY A 8 0.34 11.05 -8.90
CA GLY A 8 1.60 10.40 -8.54
C GLY A 8 1.59 9.59 -7.23
N VAL A 9 0.47 9.55 -6.51
CA VAL A 9 0.28 8.70 -5.32
C VAL A 9 -0.55 7.47 -5.65
N HIS A 10 -0.03 6.32 -5.24
CA HIS A 10 -0.65 5.01 -5.33
C HIS A 10 -0.85 4.48 -3.91
N ALA A 11 -2.02 3.90 -3.65
CA ALA A 11 -2.36 3.25 -2.40
C ALA A 11 -2.88 1.85 -2.71
N ARG A 12 -2.54 0.83 -1.92
CA ARG A 12 -3.09 -0.51 -2.09
C ARG A 12 -3.43 -1.11 -0.73
N ILE A 13 -4.48 -1.92 -0.71
CA ILE A 13 -4.84 -2.73 0.44
C ILE A 13 -4.29 -4.12 0.19
N THR A 14 -3.48 -4.60 1.11
CA THR A 14 -2.88 -5.92 1.03
C THR A 14 -3.25 -6.76 2.25
N LYS A 15 -3.19 -8.08 2.10
CA LYS A 15 -3.34 -8.99 3.23
C LYS A 15 -2.00 -9.70 3.44
N PRO A 16 -1.55 -9.87 4.68
CA PRO A 16 -0.39 -10.69 4.97
C PRO A 16 -0.80 -12.16 4.76
N GLY A 17 -0.71 -12.62 3.52
CA GLY A 17 -0.59 -14.04 3.22
C GLY A 17 0.73 -14.51 3.82
N GLY A 18 0.78 -15.68 4.43
CA GLY A 18 1.94 -16.16 5.22
C GLY A 18 3.29 -16.34 4.50
N GLY A 19 3.52 -15.68 3.35
CA GLY A 19 4.79 -15.62 2.64
C GLY A 19 5.35 -14.19 2.50
N LYS A 20 6.58 -14.08 1.97
CA LYS A 20 7.31 -12.80 1.76
C LYS A 20 6.58 -11.77 0.88
N LYS A 21 5.53 -12.15 0.15
CA LYS A 21 4.77 -11.26 -0.76
C LYS A 21 3.32 -11.15 -0.29
N PRO A 22 2.82 -9.93 -0.02
CA PRO A 22 1.47 -9.74 0.44
C PRO A 22 0.48 -9.90 -0.72
N GLU A 23 -0.72 -10.40 -0.42
CA GLU A 23 -1.80 -10.56 -1.40
C GLU A 23 -2.45 -9.20 -1.64
N ILE A 24 -2.45 -8.71 -2.89
CA ILE A 24 -3.01 -7.40 -3.23
C ILE A 24 -4.51 -7.56 -3.46
N LEU A 25 -5.32 -6.95 -2.60
CA LEU A 25 -6.77 -7.00 -2.69
C LEU A 25 -7.30 -5.87 -3.56
N VAL A 26 -6.77 -4.67 -3.36
CA VAL A 26 -7.20 -3.43 -4.02
C VAL A 26 -5.99 -2.55 -4.29
N GLU A 27 -5.93 -1.94 -5.46
CA GLU A 27 -4.98 -0.89 -5.80
C GLU A 27 -5.76 0.37 -6.23
N GLY A 28 -5.43 1.51 -5.66
CA GLY A 28 -6.01 2.81 -5.94
C GLY A 28 -4.93 3.79 -6.39
N SER A 29 -5.23 4.56 -7.41
CA SER A 29 -4.39 5.67 -7.88
C SER A 29 -5.25 6.87 -8.23
N TRP A 30 -4.61 7.99 -8.56
CA TRP A 30 -5.31 9.15 -9.10
C TRP A 30 -6.18 8.82 -10.33
N ALA A 31 -5.80 7.81 -11.13
CA ALA A 31 -6.50 7.38 -12.34
C ALA A 31 -7.69 6.44 -12.06
N GLY A 32 -7.91 6.04 -10.81
CA GLY A 32 -9.01 5.18 -10.40
C GLY A 32 -8.57 4.02 -9.51
N THR A 33 -9.56 3.24 -9.06
CA THR A 33 -9.38 2.09 -8.17
C THR A 33 -9.65 0.78 -8.90
N ARG A 34 -8.74 -0.18 -8.77
CA ARG A 34 -8.80 -1.54 -9.32
C ARG A 34 -8.83 -2.56 -8.18
N VAL A 35 -9.85 -3.41 -8.18
CA VAL A 35 -9.96 -4.55 -7.25
C VAL A 35 -9.38 -5.79 -7.94
N ILE A 36 -8.36 -6.41 -7.35
CA ILE A 36 -7.63 -7.55 -7.94
C ILE A 36 -8.07 -8.87 -7.27
N GLY A 37 -8.40 -8.85 -5.98
CA GLY A 37 -8.74 -10.04 -5.18
C GLY A 37 -10.14 -10.63 -5.38
N GLY A 38 -10.81 -10.34 -6.49
CA GLY A 38 -12.24 -10.63 -6.67
C GLY A 38 -13.13 -9.73 -5.80
N VAL A 39 -14.36 -9.47 -6.24
CA VAL A 39 -15.30 -8.60 -5.51
C VAL A 39 -15.66 -9.29 -4.18
N PRO A 40 -15.27 -8.75 -3.02
CA PRO A 40 -15.57 -9.42 -1.76
C PRO A 40 -17.06 -9.25 -1.45
N LYS A 41 -17.71 -10.34 -1.03
CA LYS A 41 -19.02 -10.28 -0.36
C LYS A 41 -18.82 -9.70 1.05
N GLY A 42 -18.43 -8.44 1.17
CA GLY A 42 -18.21 -7.78 2.46
C GLY A 42 -17.16 -6.66 2.42
N PRO A 43 -16.98 -5.93 3.54
CA PRO A 43 -15.93 -4.90 3.66
C PRO A 43 -14.54 -5.52 3.54
N ILE A 44 -13.68 -4.88 2.75
CA ILE A 44 -12.30 -5.30 2.53
C ILE A 44 -11.44 -4.71 3.64
N SER A 45 -10.81 -5.56 4.44
CA SER A 45 -9.88 -5.17 5.49
C SER A 45 -8.52 -5.80 5.25
N GLY A 46 -7.47 -5.00 5.34
CA GLY A 46 -6.08 -5.40 5.16
C GLY A 46 -5.13 -4.27 5.56
N ASP A 47 -3.84 -4.52 5.41
CA ASP A 47 -2.78 -3.54 5.63
C ASP A 47 -2.76 -2.53 4.49
N LEU A 48 -2.62 -1.25 4.83
CA LEU A 48 -2.53 -0.17 3.87
C LEU A 48 -1.06 0.01 3.47
N GLU A 49 -0.81 0.00 2.16
CA GLU A 49 0.49 0.29 1.61
C GLU A 49 0.40 1.49 0.68
N VAL A 50 1.36 2.42 0.75
CA VAL A 50 1.37 3.66 -0.03
C VAL A 50 2.70 3.83 -0.77
N LYS A 51 2.64 4.29 -2.01
CA LYS A 51 3.80 4.59 -2.85
C LYS A 51 3.56 5.88 -3.62
N GLY A 52 4.55 6.76 -3.64
CA GLY A 52 4.50 7.99 -4.43
C GLY A 52 5.64 8.92 -4.07
N GLU A 53 5.87 9.94 -4.91
CA GLU A 53 6.94 10.94 -4.66
C GLU A 53 6.72 11.75 -3.38
N SER A 54 5.49 11.81 -2.88
CA SER A 54 5.14 12.46 -1.62
C SER A 54 5.35 11.58 -0.39
N VAL A 55 5.68 10.29 -0.55
CA VAL A 55 6.01 9.41 0.59
C VAL A 55 7.41 9.76 1.07
N PHE A 56 7.57 9.88 2.39
CA PHE A 56 8.86 10.19 2.99
C PHE A 56 9.88 9.09 2.68
N ARG A 57 11.17 9.46 2.63
CA ARG A 57 12.24 8.52 2.26
C ARG A 57 12.55 7.48 3.33
N GLU A 58 12.61 7.92 4.58
CA GLU A 58 13.04 7.08 5.70
C GLU A 58 12.62 7.67 7.04
N TYR A 59 12.62 6.84 8.07
CA TYR A 59 12.56 7.29 9.44
C TYR A 59 13.89 7.90 9.86
N TRP A 60 13.85 9.10 10.42
CA TRP A 60 15.03 9.81 10.88
C TRP A 60 15.85 8.97 11.86
N ASN A 61 17.14 8.77 11.52
CA ASN A 61 18.11 7.98 12.29
C ASN A 61 17.68 6.52 12.56
N LYS A 62 16.79 5.96 11.73
CA LYS A 62 16.29 4.57 11.85
C LYS A 62 16.29 3.84 10.51
N PRO A 63 17.47 3.47 9.98
CA PRO A 63 17.58 2.76 8.71
C PRO A 63 16.97 1.34 8.77
N GLU A 64 17.15 0.61 9.88
CA GLU A 64 16.62 -0.76 10.04
C GLU A 64 15.08 -0.80 10.06
N ALA A 65 14.45 0.16 10.74
CA ALA A 65 12.99 0.27 10.75
C ALA A 65 12.46 0.67 9.36
N THR A 66 13.16 1.57 8.67
CA THR A 66 12.81 1.95 7.30
C THR A 66 12.84 0.73 6.39
N GLN A 67 13.91 -0.07 6.38
CA GLN A 67 13.97 -1.26 5.52
C GLN A 67 12.91 -2.32 5.84
N LYS A 68 12.41 -2.35 7.08
CA LYS A 68 11.34 -3.28 7.49
C LYS A 68 9.95 -2.83 7.04
N GLU A 69 9.70 -1.52 7.10
CA GLU A 69 8.39 -0.94 6.74
C GLU A 69 8.26 -0.70 5.23
N PHE A 70 9.37 -0.57 4.50
CA PHE A 70 9.37 -0.54 3.04
C PHE A 70 9.45 -1.95 2.46
N THR A 71 8.55 -2.26 1.54
CA THR A 71 8.64 -3.46 0.69
C THR A 71 9.77 -3.34 -0.34
N GLU A 72 10.27 -4.47 -0.83
CA GLU A 72 11.25 -4.50 -1.93
C GLU A 72 10.75 -3.76 -3.19
N ASP A 73 9.43 -3.68 -3.38
CA ASP A 73 8.77 -2.98 -4.50
C ASP A 73 8.60 -1.46 -4.27
N GLY A 74 9.11 -0.93 -3.15
CA GLY A 74 9.09 0.49 -2.81
C GLY A 74 7.75 1.01 -2.27
N TRP A 75 6.93 0.12 -1.71
CA TRP A 75 5.71 0.50 -0.98
C TRP A 75 5.98 0.62 0.51
N PHE A 76 5.48 1.68 1.11
CA PHE A 76 5.51 1.93 2.54
C PHE A 76 4.28 1.30 3.22
N LYS A 77 4.51 0.45 4.22
CA LYS A 77 3.46 -0.16 5.05
C LYS A 77 3.06 0.78 6.19
N THR A 78 1.76 0.95 6.43
CA THR A 78 1.22 1.74 7.54
C THR A 78 0.21 0.96 8.38
#